data_AF-A0A523LY18-F1
#
_entry.id   AF-A0A523LY18-F1
#
_cell.length_a   1.000
_cell.length_b   1.000
_cell.length_c   1.000
_cell.angle_alpha   90.00
_cell.angle_beta   90.00
_cell.angle_gamma   90.00
#
_symmetry.space_group_name_H-M   'P 1'
#
loop_
_entity.id
_entity.type
_entity.pdbx_description
1 polymer ?
#
loop_
_entity_poly.entity_id
_entity_poly.type
_entity_poly.pdbx_seq_one_letter_code
_entity_poly.pdbx_strand_id
1 'polypeptide(L)'
;MMLVMVSVAMASILATAYLVSRDNSIAISRNSAAAMQARWASLSALEMTVALLQTKTDWRLNHVNGILLDGYPLAGATVTVTALDLEKNTAPDAGSEYLRVLAVAEVDIDNDGVPDARQSTVFLVYVPVATEPRVSVGLDEFAVFARNTLTMRNNSTMTRWATAPLNALGGRINIGTHAQNSGAISMLDNSACIDCTVYYPDSASGTLINDASGPAVGENSLPFEIPLPVSPSSGEAFPSGGMPDFELNGSATTVMGS
;
A
#
# COMPACT_ATOMS: atom_id res chain seq x y z
N MET A 1 -50.97 -27.51 -50.52
CA MET A 1 -51.37 -27.45 -49.09
C MET A 1 -50.22 -27.77 -48.14
N MET A 2 -49.46 -28.87 -48.33
CA MET A 2 -48.32 -29.20 -47.45
C MET A 2 -47.24 -28.11 -47.40
N LEU A 3 -46.89 -27.52 -48.56
CA LEU A 3 -45.91 -26.44 -48.66
C LEU A 3 -46.32 -25.16 -47.89
N VAL A 4 -47.63 -24.89 -47.82
CA VAL A 4 -48.18 -23.76 -47.07
C VAL A 4 -48.03 -24.01 -45.57
N MET A 5 -48.34 -25.21 -45.08
CA MET A 5 -48.13 -25.53 -43.65
C MET A 5 -46.66 -25.42 -43.24
N VAL A 6 -45.73 -25.88 -44.08
CA VAL A 6 -44.28 -25.76 -43.81
C VAL A 6 -43.86 -24.29 -43.76
N SER A 7 -44.37 -23.44 -44.67
CA SER A 7 -44.07 -22.00 -44.63
C SER A 7 -44.58 -21.30 -43.37
N VAL A 8 -45.78 -21.65 -42.89
CA VAL A 8 -46.34 -21.08 -41.66
C VAL A 8 -45.57 -21.56 -40.42
N ALA A 9 -45.14 -22.82 -40.40
CA ALA A 9 -44.28 -23.35 -39.34
C ALA A 9 -42.91 -22.66 -39.30
N MET A 10 -42.25 -22.46 -40.45
CA MET A 10 -40.99 -21.72 -40.49
C MET A 10 -41.16 -20.25 -40.10
N ALA A 11 -42.23 -19.58 -40.54
CA ALA A 11 -42.49 -18.19 -40.20
C ALA A 11 -42.70 -17.99 -38.68
N SER A 12 -43.41 -18.91 -38.02
CA SER A 12 -43.64 -18.87 -36.56
C SER A 12 -42.37 -19.15 -35.76
N ILE A 13 -41.52 -20.10 -36.20
CA ILE A 13 -40.22 -20.36 -35.56
C ILE A 13 -39.30 -19.14 -35.69
N LEU A 14 -39.20 -18.54 -36.88
CA LEU A 14 -38.40 -17.33 -37.11
C LEU A 14 -38.91 -16.14 -36.28
N ALA A 15 -40.23 -15.96 -36.17
CA ALA A 15 -40.81 -14.92 -35.34
C ALA A 15 -40.50 -15.11 -33.85
N THR A 16 -40.61 -16.35 -33.35
CA THR A 16 -40.29 -16.67 -31.94
C THR A 16 -38.79 -16.46 -31.66
N ALA A 17 -37.93 -16.93 -32.54
CA ALA A 17 -36.48 -16.75 -32.43
C ALA A 17 -36.09 -15.26 -32.46
N TYR A 18 -36.77 -14.45 -33.29
CA TYR A 18 -36.57 -13.01 -33.35
C TYR A 18 -36.96 -12.30 -32.04
N LEU A 19 -38.10 -12.67 -31.45
CA LEU A 19 -38.54 -12.11 -30.16
C LEU A 19 -37.56 -12.44 -29.04
N VAL A 20 -37.16 -13.72 -28.92
CA VAL A 20 -36.18 -14.15 -27.92
C VAL A 20 -34.83 -13.45 -28.10
N SER A 21 -34.38 -13.28 -29.35
CA SER A 21 -33.12 -12.56 -29.66
C SER A 21 -33.19 -11.09 -29.22
N ARG A 22 -34.34 -10.44 -29.40
CA ARG A 22 -34.55 -9.05 -29.00
C ARG A 22 -34.55 -8.89 -27.48
N ASP A 23 -35.19 -9.79 -26.75
CA ASP A 23 -35.23 -9.76 -25.29
C ASP A 23 -33.83 -9.93 -24.69
N ASN A 24 -33.05 -10.88 -25.22
CA ASN A 24 -31.65 -11.05 -24.82
C ASN A 24 -30.80 -9.80 -25.12
N SER A 25 -31.01 -9.16 -26.27
CA SER A 25 -30.28 -7.94 -26.64
C SER A 25 -30.59 -6.78 -25.69
N ILE A 26 -31.84 -6.63 -25.26
CA ILE A 26 -32.25 -5.62 -24.27
C ILE A 26 -31.61 -5.91 -22.91
N ALA A 27 -31.63 -7.16 -22.44
CA ALA A 27 -31.02 -7.57 -21.18
C ALA A 27 -29.50 -7.30 -21.18
N ILE A 28 -28.79 -7.68 -22.26
CA ILE A 28 -27.36 -7.41 -22.43
C ILE A 28 -27.08 -5.91 -22.41
N SER A 29 -27.88 -5.12 -23.13
CA SER A 29 -27.72 -3.66 -23.15
C SER A 29 -27.90 -3.03 -21.77
N ARG A 30 -28.87 -3.49 -20.98
CA ARG A 30 -29.10 -3.01 -19.61
C ARG A 30 -27.94 -3.37 -18.69
N ASN A 31 -27.47 -4.61 -18.75
CA ASN A 31 -26.34 -5.06 -17.95
C ASN A 31 -25.05 -4.30 -18.30
N SER A 32 -24.83 -4.04 -19.59
CA SER A 32 -23.70 -3.21 -20.02
C SER A 32 -23.81 -1.77 -19.51
N ALA A 33 -25.01 -1.17 -19.56
CA ALA A 33 -25.22 0.18 -19.06
C ALA A 33 -25.03 0.24 -17.53
N ALA A 34 -25.59 -0.71 -16.79
CA ALA A 34 -25.45 -0.80 -15.33
C ALA A 34 -24.00 -1.05 -14.90
N ALA A 35 -23.26 -1.90 -15.62
CA ALA A 35 -21.84 -2.12 -15.37
C ALA A 35 -21.01 -0.84 -15.60
N MET A 36 -21.30 -0.09 -16.67
CA MET A 36 -20.66 1.20 -16.91
C MET A 36 -21.02 2.21 -15.82
N GLN A 37 -22.29 2.28 -15.42
CA GLN A 37 -22.75 3.15 -14.35
C GLN A 37 -22.06 2.82 -13.02
N ALA A 38 -22.00 1.55 -12.63
CA ALA A 38 -21.32 1.10 -11.42
C ALA A 38 -19.82 1.47 -11.46
N ARG A 39 -19.18 1.32 -12.63
CA ARG A 39 -17.77 1.73 -12.81
C ARG A 39 -17.56 3.24 -12.68
N TRP A 40 -18.48 4.05 -13.20
CA TRP A 40 -18.38 5.50 -13.06
C TRP A 40 -18.62 5.92 -11.61
N ALA A 41 -19.61 5.32 -10.95
CA ALA A 41 -19.89 5.56 -9.54
C ALA A 41 -18.70 5.14 -8.65
N SER A 42 -18.06 4.01 -8.91
CA SER A 42 -16.87 3.59 -8.15
C SER A 42 -15.70 4.56 -8.32
N LEU A 43 -15.45 5.04 -9.55
CA LEU A 43 -14.42 6.05 -9.81
C LEU A 43 -14.73 7.38 -9.12
N SER A 44 -15.96 7.87 -9.21
CA SER A 44 -16.37 9.09 -8.50
C SER A 44 -16.30 8.95 -6.98
N ALA A 45 -16.63 7.77 -6.44
CA ALA A 45 -16.49 7.47 -5.02
C ALA A 45 -15.02 7.51 -4.58
N LEU A 46 -14.11 7.03 -5.42
CA LEU A 46 -12.67 7.13 -5.18
C LEU A 46 -12.19 8.58 -5.16
N GLU A 47 -12.59 9.40 -6.13
CA GLU A 47 -12.25 10.83 -6.16
C GLU A 47 -12.78 11.57 -4.92
N MET A 48 -14.03 11.29 -4.54
CA MET A 48 -14.62 11.81 -3.30
C MET A 48 -13.85 11.36 -2.06
N THR A 49 -13.36 10.12 -2.04
CA THR A 49 -12.56 9.61 -0.93
C THR A 49 -11.22 10.31 -0.86
N VAL A 50 -10.54 10.54 -1.97
CA VAL A 50 -9.30 11.33 -2.00
C VAL A 50 -9.55 12.73 -1.44
N ALA A 51 -10.65 13.37 -1.84
CA ALA A 51 -11.03 14.68 -1.28
C ALA A 51 -11.27 14.59 0.25
N LEU A 52 -11.94 13.55 0.73
CA LEU A 52 -12.17 13.30 2.16
C LEU A 52 -10.85 13.13 2.91
N LEU A 53 -9.90 12.36 2.38
CA LEU A 53 -8.58 12.14 2.95
C LEU A 53 -7.73 13.42 3.01
N GLN A 54 -7.96 14.36 2.10
CA GLN A 54 -7.33 15.69 2.08
C GLN A 54 -7.98 16.68 3.06
N THR A 55 -9.14 16.38 3.63
CA THR A 55 -9.75 17.25 4.64
C THR A 55 -9.02 17.14 5.98
N LYS A 56 -9.19 18.16 6.83
CA LYS A 56 -8.67 18.16 8.22
C LYS A 56 -9.50 17.29 9.17
N THR A 57 -10.49 16.56 8.67
CA THR A 57 -11.31 15.66 9.47
C THR A 57 -10.48 14.45 9.88
N ASP A 58 -10.60 14.01 11.13
CA ASP A 58 -9.89 12.83 11.61
C ASP A 58 -10.53 11.54 11.10
N TRP A 59 -10.37 11.26 9.81
CA TRP A 59 -10.89 10.06 9.16
C TRP A 59 -10.13 8.78 9.57
N ARG A 60 -8.95 8.90 10.20
CA ARG A 60 -8.15 7.76 10.70
C ARG A 60 -8.78 7.12 11.93
N LEU A 61 -9.46 7.91 12.75
CA LEU A 61 -10.14 7.44 13.95
C LEU A 61 -11.67 7.38 13.77
N ASN A 62 -12.23 8.17 12.85
CA ASN A 62 -13.67 8.19 12.57
C ASN A 62 -14.05 7.26 11.43
N HIS A 63 -13.85 5.95 11.62
CA HIS A 63 -14.37 4.90 10.73
C HIS A 63 -14.86 3.71 11.55
N VAL A 64 -15.62 2.84 10.92
CA VAL A 64 -16.02 1.54 11.49
C VAL A 64 -15.35 0.47 10.65
N ASN A 65 -14.35 -0.21 11.21
CA ASN A 65 -13.59 -1.27 10.53
C ASN A 65 -12.99 -0.85 9.16
N GLY A 66 -12.55 0.41 9.04
CA GLY A 66 -11.97 0.95 7.82
C GLY A 66 -13.01 1.41 6.79
N ILE A 67 -14.30 1.27 7.05
CA ILE A 67 -15.35 1.77 6.16
C ILE A 67 -15.47 3.28 6.34
N LEU A 68 -15.14 4.03 5.29
CA LEU A 68 -15.21 5.50 5.24
C LEU A 68 -16.58 5.99 4.75
N LEU A 69 -17.17 5.25 3.81
CA LEU A 69 -18.50 5.51 3.28
C LEU A 69 -19.23 4.17 3.20
N ASP A 70 -20.46 4.11 3.70
CA ASP A 70 -21.27 2.90 3.66
C ASP A 70 -22.61 3.19 2.99
N GLY A 71 -22.90 2.50 1.89
CA GLY A 71 -24.16 2.61 1.16
C GLY A 71 -24.48 4.02 0.66
N TYR A 72 -23.47 4.85 0.38
CA TYR A 72 -23.67 6.24 -0.02
C TYR A 72 -24.26 6.32 -1.44
N PRO A 73 -25.37 7.05 -1.67
CA PRO A 73 -25.94 7.15 -3.00
C PRO A 73 -25.10 8.08 -3.89
N LEU A 74 -24.54 7.56 -4.98
CA LEU A 74 -23.72 8.31 -5.93
C LEU A 74 -23.98 7.86 -7.37
N ALA A 75 -24.29 8.81 -8.25
CA ALA A 75 -24.50 8.57 -9.68
C ALA A 75 -25.52 7.45 -10.01
N GLY A 76 -26.55 7.30 -9.17
CA GLY A 76 -27.58 6.26 -9.31
C GLY A 76 -27.12 4.84 -8.91
N ALA A 77 -26.00 4.73 -8.21
CA ALA A 77 -25.52 3.52 -7.55
C ALA A 77 -25.43 3.76 -6.03
N THR A 78 -25.35 2.70 -5.25
CA THR A 78 -24.90 2.76 -3.85
C THR A 78 -23.42 2.39 -3.79
N VAL A 79 -22.62 3.22 -3.12
CA VAL A 79 -21.17 3.01 -3.01
C VAL A 79 -20.76 2.78 -1.56
N THR A 80 -19.92 1.76 -1.37
CA THR A 80 -19.24 1.51 -0.10
C THR A 80 -17.75 1.65 -0.34
N VAL A 81 -17.10 2.48 0.47
CA VAL A 81 -15.65 2.71 0.40
C VAL A 81 -14.99 2.23 1.69
N THR A 82 -14.03 1.34 1.53
CA THR A 82 -13.21 0.80 2.62
C THR A 82 -11.76 1.22 2.43
N ALA A 83 -11.16 1.83 3.44
CA ALA A 83 -9.73 2.05 3.55
C ALA A 83 -9.10 0.96 4.40
N LEU A 84 -7.94 0.47 3.97
CA LEU A 84 -7.11 -0.50 4.68
C LEU A 84 -5.69 0.04 4.75
N ASP A 85 -5.06 -0.10 5.91
CA ASP A 85 -3.62 0.11 6.07
C ASP A 85 -2.87 -0.93 5.21
N LEU A 86 -1.95 -0.47 4.37
CA LEU A 86 -1.22 -1.34 3.45
C LEU A 86 -0.20 -2.23 4.17
N GLU A 87 0.38 -1.77 5.28
CA GLU A 87 1.41 -2.49 6.03
C GLU A 87 0.79 -3.55 6.92
N LYS A 88 -0.21 -3.15 7.71
CA LYS A 88 -0.87 -4.03 8.68
C LYS A 88 -2.00 -4.85 8.06
N ASN A 89 -2.49 -4.46 6.89
CA ASN A 89 -3.69 -5.02 6.24
C ASN A 89 -4.93 -4.99 7.18
N THR A 90 -4.97 -4.01 8.09
CA THR A 90 -6.07 -3.78 9.04
C THR A 90 -6.79 -2.46 8.73
N ALA A 91 -7.83 -2.14 9.49
CA ALA A 91 -8.42 -0.82 9.46
C ALA A 91 -7.36 0.26 9.81
N PRO A 92 -7.47 1.48 9.25
CA PRO A 92 -6.51 2.55 9.51
C PRO A 92 -6.47 2.93 10.99
N ASP A 93 -5.30 3.29 11.49
CA ASP A 93 -5.11 3.88 12.81
C ASP A 93 -4.39 5.25 12.68
N ALA A 94 -4.13 5.90 13.82
CA ALA A 94 -3.45 7.19 13.84
C ALA A 94 -2.03 7.15 13.23
N GLY A 95 -1.40 5.98 13.14
CA GLY A 95 -0.08 5.75 12.57
C GLY A 95 -0.11 5.27 11.11
N SER A 96 -1.28 5.04 10.52
CA SER A 96 -1.36 4.58 9.12
C SER A 96 -0.87 5.67 8.15
N GLU A 97 0.18 5.32 7.41
CA GLU A 97 0.81 6.17 6.38
C GLU A 97 0.32 5.81 4.97
N TYR A 98 0.28 4.50 4.67
CA TYR A 98 -0.09 3.98 3.35
C TYR A 98 -1.47 3.33 3.39
N LEU A 99 -2.36 3.78 2.51
CA LEU A 99 -3.71 3.22 2.44
C LEU A 99 -4.01 2.59 1.09
N ARG A 100 -4.65 1.44 1.15
CA ARG A 100 -5.39 0.85 0.05
C ARG A 100 -6.86 1.17 0.21
N VAL A 101 -7.42 1.88 -0.76
CA VAL A 101 -8.83 2.26 -0.79
C VAL A 101 -9.56 1.37 -1.79
N LEU A 102 -10.58 0.67 -1.31
CA LEU A 102 -11.48 -0.14 -2.11
C LEU A 102 -12.82 0.59 -2.23
N ALA A 103 -13.22 0.95 -3.44
CA ALA A 103 -14.57 1.43 -3.72
C ALA A 103 -15.36 0.33 -4.42
N VAL A 104 -16.48 -0.06 -3.82
CA VAL A 104 -17.46 -0.98 -4.41
C VAL A 104 -18.71 -0.19 -4.71
N ALA A 105 -19.19 -0.27 -5.94
CA ALA A 105 -20.43 0.33 -6.38
C ALA A 105 -21.42 -0.78 -6.77
N GLU A 106 -22.64 -0.68 -6.24
CA GLU A 106 -23.75 -1.56 -6.56
C GLU A 106 -24.84 -0.75 -7.27
N VAL A 107 -25.25 -1.22 -8.45
CA VAL A 107 -26.36 -0.64 -9.21
C VAL A 107 -27.52 -1.61 -9.16
N ASP A 108 -28.66 -1.12 -8.69
CA ASP A 108 -29.90 -1.85 -8.77
C ASP A 108 -30.48 -1.70 -10.18
N ILE A 109 -30.75 -2.84 -10.83
CA ILE A 109 -31.44 -2.88 -12.11
C ILE A 109 -32.87 -3.26 -11.75
N ASP A 110 -33.87 -2.43 -12.10
CA ASP A 110 -35.30 -2.60 -11.81
C ASP A 110 -35.90 -3.96 -12.28
N ASN A 111 -35.44 -5.05 -11.69
CA ASN A 111 -35.82 -6.45 -11.89
C ASN A 111 -35.99 -7.04 -10.48
N ASP A 112 -37.18 -6.85 -9.88
CA ASP A 112 -37.64 -7.59 -8.70
C ASP A 112 -36.71 -7.56 -7.45
N GLY A 113 -35.96 -6.48 -7.23
CA GLY A 113 -35.25 -6.21 -5.97
C GLY A 113 -33.95 -6.98 -5.76
N VAL A 114 -33.32 -7.47 -6.83
CA VAL A 114 -31.98 -8.07 -6.78
C VAL A 114 -30.98 -7.19 -7.55
N PRO A 115 -29.96 -6.61 -6.88
CA PRO A 115 -28.94 -5.82 -7.56
C PRO A 115 -28.12 -6.69 -8.51
N ASP A 116 -28.29 -6.50 -9.81
CA ASP A 116 -27.75 -7.36 -10.87
C ASP A 116 -26.38 -6.89 -11.43
N ALA A 117 -25.87 -5.73 -10.97
CA ALA A 117 -24.56 -5.23 -11.38
C ALA A 117 -23.74 -4.72 -10.19
N ARG A 118 -22.62 -5.41 -9.92
CA ARG A 118 -21.60 -5.02 -8.94
C ARG A 118 -20.29 -4.74 -9.65
N GLN A 119 -19.70 -3.58 -9.39
CA GLN A 119 -18.35 -3.26 -9.84
C GLN A 119 -17.52 -2.86 -8.63
N SER A 120 -16.30 -3.38 -8.57
CA SER A 120 -15.31 -3.00 -7.58
C SER A 120 -14.11 -2.38 -8.28
N THR A 121 -13.63 -1.28 -7.74
CA THR A 121 -12.40 -0.64 -8.20
C THR A 121 -11.50 -0.43 -6.99
N VAL A 122 -10.29 -0.96 -7.08
CA VAL A 122 -9.25 -0.79 -6.08
C VAL A 122 -8.39 0.40 -6.50
N PHE A 123 -8.15 1.31 -5.59
CA PHE A 123 -7.20 2.40 -5.78
C PHE A 123 -6.24 2.46 -4.59
N LEU A 124 -4.98 2.75 -4.87
CA LEU A 124 -3.98 2.94 -3.85
C LEU A 124 -3.83 4.44 -3.63
N VAL A 125 -4.19 4.93 -2.43
CA VAL A 125 -4.06 6.35 -2.09
C VAL A 125 -2.94 6.51 -1.09
N TYR A 126 -1.94 7.30 -1.44
CA TYR A 126 -0.95 7.76 -0.49
C TYR A 126 -1.54 8.90 0.34
N VAL A 127 -1.52 8.76 1.65
CA VAL A 127 -1.88 9.85 2.54
C VAL A 127 -0.61 10.49 3.04
N PRO A 128 -0.34 11.76 2.72
CA PRO A 128 0.80 12.45 3.31
C PRO A 128 0.54 12.61 4.81
N VAL A 129 1.38 12.00 5.64
CA VAL A 129 1.53 12.44 7.02
C VAL A 129 2.30 13.76 6.98
N ALA A 130 1.61 14.87 7.27
CA ALA A 130 2.27 16.09 7.73
C ALA A 130 2.66 15.84 9.22
N THR A 131 3.84 16.14 9.74
CA THR A 131 4.86 17.11 9.30
C THR A 131 6.25 16.79 9.86
N GLU A 132 6.47 15.63 10.50
CA GLU A 132 7.76 15.29 11.10
C GLU A 132 7.99 13.77 10.98
N PRO A 133 9.20 13.33 10.60
CA PRO A 133 9.56 11.92 10.62
C PRO A 133 9.41 11.42 12.06
N ARG A 134 8.36 10.65 12.33
CA ARG A 134 8.13 10.06 13.65
C ARG A 134 8.71 8.67 13.62
N VAL A 135 9.73 8.45 14.43
CA VAL A 135 10.30 7.12 14.63
C VAL A 135 9.47 6.40 15.67
N SER A 136 8.92 5.26 15.28
CA SER A 136 8.27 4.33 16.19
C SER A 136 9.28 3.81 17.21
N VAL A 137 8.88 3.75 18.48
CA VAL A 137 9.68 3.15 19.57
C VAL A 137 9.95 1.66 19.30
N GLY A 138 9.10 1.02 18.48
CA GLY A 138 9.28 -0.37 18.05
C GLY A 138 10.35 -0.58 16.99
N LEU A 139 10.85 0.49 16.34
CA LEU A 139 11.80 0.45 15.22
C LEU A 139 11.32 -0.42 14.03
N ASP A 140 10.02 -0.66 13.93
CA ASP A 140 9.37 -1.50 12.92
C ASP A 140 9.44 -0.91 11.50
N GLU A 141 9.73 0.38 11.40
CA GLU A 141 9.96 1.10 10.15
C GLU A 141 11.37 0.90 9.55
N PHE A 142 12.32 0.34 10.30
CA PHE A 142 13.70 0.15 9.86
C PHE A 142 13.97 -1.30 9.44
N ALA A 143 14.54 -1.47 8.24
CA ALA A 143 15.00 -2.79 7.79
C ALA A 143 16.21 -3.28 8.59
N VAL A 144 17.08 -2.35 8.99
CA VAL A 144 18.26 -2.61 9.82
C VAL A 144 18.45 -1.46 10.79
N PHE A 145 18.75 -1.80 12.04
CA PHE A 145 19.15 -0.83 13.05
C PHE A 145 20.53 -1.20 13.61
N ALA A 146 21.51 -0.30 13.47
CA ALA A 146 22.87 -0.50 13.97
C ALA A 146 23.22 0.51 15.07
N ARG A 147 23.84 0.05 16.16
CA ARG A 147 24.18 0.95 17.28
C ARG A 147 25.49 1.71 17.05
N ASN A 148 26.58 1.02 16.73
CA ASN A 148 27.90 1.64 16.59
C ASN A 148 28.43 1.60 15.16
N THR A 149 28.32 0.45 14.47
CA THR A 149 28.76 0.34 13.07
C THR A 149 27.85 -0.53 12.21
N LEU A 150 27.69 -0.13 10.95
CA LEU A 150 27.08 -0.93 9.89
C LEU A 150 28.11 -1.08 8.77
N THR A 151 28.51 -2.32 8.48
CA THR A 151 29.52 -2.60 7.45
C THR A 151 28.97 -3.56 6.40
N MET A 152 29.09 -3.20 5.12
CA MET A 152 28.75 -4.06 3.99
C MET A 152 30.02 -4.38 3.19
N ARG A 153 30.23 -5.67 2.87
CA ARG A 153 31.42 -6.16 2.16
C ARG A 153 31.08 -7.24 1.13
N ASN A 154 32.05 -7.58 0.29
CA ASN A 154 32.04 -8.73 -0.61
C ASN A 154 30.85 -8.80 -1.60
N ASN A 155 30.58 -7.73 -2.35
CA ASN A 155 29.44 -7.64 -3.28
C ASN A 155 28.06 -7.82 -2.61
N SER A 156 27.92 -7.49 -1.32
CA SER A 156 26.61 -7.51 -0.65
C SER A 156 25.70 -6.41 -1.21
N THR A 157 24.42 -6.72 -1.41
CA THR A 157 23.45 -5.75 -1.91
C THR A 157 22.24 -5.65 -0.99
N MET A 158 21.92 -4.44 -0.56
CA MET A 158 20.66 -4.17 0.12
C MET A 158 19.72 -3.53 -0.89
N THR A 159 18.57 -4.16 -1.10
CA THR A 159 17.57 -3.70 -2.06
C THR A 159 16.18 -4.17 -1.67
N ARG A 160 15.18 -3.55 -2.27
CA ARG A 160 13.78 -3.74 -1.92
C ARG A 160 13.36 -5.15 -2.32
N TRP A 161 12.59 -5.80 -1.46
CA TRP A 161 12.07 -7.10 -1.81
C TRP A 161 11.04 -6.96 -2.92
N ALA A 162 11.19 -7.74 -3.99
CA ALA A 162 10.37 -7.61 -5.20
C ALA A 162 8.85 -7.73 -4.94
N THR A 163 8.47 -8.46 -3.89
CA THR A 163 7.07 -8.66 -3.49
C THR A 163 6.68 -7.90 -2.21
N ALA A 164 7.54 -7.02 -1.70
CA ALA A 164 7.15 -6.17 -0.58
C ALA A 164 5.95 -5.29 -0.97
N PRO A 165 4.97 -5.08 -0.06
CA PRO A 165 3.80 -4.26 -0.33
C PRO A 165 4.16 -2.84 -0.79
N LEU A 166 5.27 -2.30 -0.28
CA LEU A 166 5.79 -0.96 -0.61
C LEU A 166 6.73 -0.94 -1.83
N ASN A 167 7.06 -2.09 -2.43
CA ASN A 167 7.95 -2.14 -3.59
C ASN A 167 7.34 -1.42 -4.82
N ALA A 168 6.03 -1.60 -5.03
CA ALA A 168 5.28 -0.94 -6.09
C ALA A 168 5.23 0.59 -5.94
N LEU A 169 5.44 1.09 -4.71
CA LEU A 169 5.40 2.51 -4.36
C LEU A 169 6.76 3.20 -4.48
N GLY A 170 7.85 2.46 -4.76
CA GLY A 170 9.18 3.07 -4.77
C GLY A 170 9.70 3.41 -3.36
N GLY A 171 9.06 2.90 -2.30
CA GLY A 171 9.41 3.22 -0.92
C GLY A 171 10.86 2.87 -0.63
N ARG A 172 11.63 3.82 -0.09
CA ARG A 172 13.04 3.59 0.22
C ARG A 172 13.18 2.69 1.44
N ILE A 173 14.27 1.93 1.50
CA ILE A 173 14.63 1.13 2.66
C ILE A 173 15.17 2.06 3.74
N ASN A 174 14.52 2.10 4.88
CA ASN A 174 15.00 2.88 6.01
C ASN A 174 16.03 2.08 6.80
N ILE A 175 17.19 2.69 7.04
CA ILE A 175 18.28 2.15 7.86
C ILE A 175 18.45 3.10 9.04
N GLY A 176 18.31 2.59 10.25
CA GLY A 176 18.52 3.38 11.47
C GLY A 176 19.92 3.20 12.01
N THR A 177 20.54 4.29 12.48
CA THR A 177 21.80 4.22 13.23
C THR A 177 21.82 5.17 14.42
N HIS A 178 22.47 4.73 15.51
CA HIS A 178 22.83 5.60 16.64
C HIS A 178 24.31 6.01 16.60
N ALA A 179 25.02 5.65 15.53
CA ALA A 179 26.43 5.96 15.42
C ALA A 179 26.65 7.46 15.17
N GLN A 180 27.59 8.05 15.91
CA GLN A 180 27.97 9.46 15.77
C GLN A 180 29.34 9.64 15.10
N ASN A 181 30.11 8.55 14.97
CA ASN A 181 31.48 8.57 14.48
C ASN A 181 31.54 8.64 12.94
N SER A 182 32.58 9.27 12.41
CA SER A 182 32.88 9.26 10.98
C SER A 182 33.10 7.82 10.48
N GLY A 183 32.56 7.50 9.30
CA GLY A 183 32.70 6.18 8.66
C GLY A 183 32.05 5.02 9.41
N ALA A 184 31.14 5.29 10.34
CA ALA A 184 30.43 4.24 11.07
C ALA A 184 29.53 3.39 10.16
N ILE A 185 29.05 3.96 9.06
CA ILE A 185 28.39 3.21 7.99
C ILE A 185 29.38 3.11 6.84
N SER A 186 29.84 1.90 6.54
CA SER A 186 30.84 1.67 5.50
C SER A 186 30.36 0.64 4.49
N MET A 187 30.32 1.05 3.23
CA MET A 187 30.03 0.18 2.08
C MET A 187 31.34 -0.03 1.32
N LEU A 188 31.82 -1.27 1.33
CA LEU A 188 33.15 -1.67 0.85
C LEU A 188 33.02 -2.81 -0.18
N ASP A 189 34.07 -3.04 -0.96
CA ASP A 189 34.20 -4.20 -1.85
C ASP A 189 32.98 -4.39 -2.79
N ASN A 190 32.62 -3.32 -3.52
CA ASN A 190 31.54 -3.30 -4.51
C ASN A 190 30.14 -3.62 -3.92
N SER A 191 29.96 -3.42 -2.61
CA SER A 191 28.65 -3.51 -1.95
C SER A 191 27.80 -2.29 -2.28
N ALA A 192 26.49 -2.47 -2.50
CA ALA A 192 25.59 -1.37 -2.82
C ALA A 192 24.33 -1.38 -1.95
N CYS A 193 23.86 -0.18 -1.60
CA CYS A 193 22.53 0.02 -1.02
C CYS A 193 21.67 0.77 -2.04
N ILE A 194 20.69 0.08 -2.61
CA ILE A 194 19.83 0.62 -3.66
C ILE A 194 18.51 1.05 -3.04
N ASP A 195 18.12 2.30 -3.31
CA ASP A 195 16.92 2.94 -2.76
C ASP A 195 16.90 2.96 -1.22
N CYS A 196 18.05 3.20 -0.58
CA CYS A 196 18.16 3.28 0.88
C CYS A 196 18.13 4.74 1.37
N THR A 197 17.61 4.94 2.58
CA THR A 197 17.71 6.17 3.36
C THR A 197 18.26 5.82 4.73
N VAL A 198 19.33 6.50 5.14
CA VAL A 198 19.91 6.37 6.47
C VAL A 198 19.36 7.47 7.37
N TYR A 199 18.84 7.06 8.51
CA TYR A 199 18.38 7.92 9.59
C TYR A 199 19.39 7.90 10.73
N TYR A 200 19.85 9.08 11.13
CA TYR A 200 20.87 9.27 12.15
C TYR A 200 20.52 10.46 13.06
N PRO A 201 21.04 10.51 14.30
CA PRO A 201 20.81 11.63 15.20
C PRO A 201 21.52 12.90 14.70
N ASP A 202 20.96 14.09 14.97
CA ASP A 202 21.56 15.39 14.62
C ASP A 202 23.01 15.60 15.13
N SER A 203 23.43 14.83 16.13
CA SER A 203 24.79 14.84 16.68
C SER A 203 25.82 14.03 15.85
N ALA A 204 25.39 13.37 14.77
CA ALA A 204 26.28 12.54 13.96
C ALA A 204 27.27 13.36 13.11
N SER A 205 28.42 12.76 12.82
CA SER A 205 29.42 13.35 11.91
C SER A 205 28.84 13.54 10.49
N GLY A 206 29.11 14.68 9.85
CA GLY A 206 28.80 14.90 8.43
C GLY A 206 29.55 13.99 7.44
N THR A 207 30.35 13.04 7.95
CA THR A 207 31.04 11.99 7.17
C THR A 207 30.68 10.60 7.70
N LEU A 208 29.46 10.45 8.22
CA LEU A 208 28.95 9.22 8.81
C LEU A 208 28.97 8.03 7.83
N ILE A 209 28.61 8.31 6.58
CA ILE A 209 28.54 7.34 5.50
C ILE A 209 29.81 7.39 4.68
N ASN A 210 30.50 6.27 4.60
CA ASN A 210 31.62 6.04 3.70
C ASN A 210 31.19 5.04 2.63
N ASP A 211 30.66 5.56 1.51
CA ASP A 211 30.30 4.78 0.34
C ASP A 211 31.45 4.82 -0.69
N ALA A 212 32.24 3.74 -0.71
CA ALA A 212 33.36 3.61 -1.64
C ALA A 212 32.94 3.11 -3.03
N SER A 213 31.71 2.61 -3.18
CA SER A 213 31.25 1.98 -4.42
C SER A 213 29.72 1.79 -4.40
N GLY A 214 28.96 2.70 -4.99
CA GLY A 214 27.51 2.55 -5.04
C GLY A 214 26.75 3.77 -5.58
N PRO A 215 25.42 3.66 -5.79
CA PRO A 215 24.54 4.80 -5.94
C PRO A 215 24.40 5.56 -4.61
N ALA A 216 24.29 6.88 -4.67
CA ALA A 216 24.22 7.72 -3.48
C ALA A 216 23.07 7.33 -2.54
N VAL A 217 23.42 7.10 -1.27
CA VAL A 217 22.48 6.79 -0.20
C VAL A 217 21.77 8.06 0.24
N GLY A 218 20.45 8.00 0.46
CA GLY A 218 19.71 9.13 1.02
C GLY A 218 20.08 9.34 2.48
N GLU A 219 20.18 10.58 2.92
CA GLU A 219 20.50 10.95 4.30
C GLU A 219 19.36 11.78 4.88
N ASN A 220 18.93 11.45 6.09
CA ASN A 220 17.95 12.25 6.81
C ASN A 220 18.30 12.31 8.29
N SER A 221 18.49 13.51 8.83
CA SER A 221 18.75 13.69 10.25
C SER A 221 17.43 13.69 11.01
N LEU A 222 17.42 13.00 12.15
CA LEU A 222 16.27 12.98 13.04
C LEU A 222 16.45 14.04 14.12
N PRO A 223 15.45 14.93 14.33
CA PRO A 223 15.55 16.01 15.30
C PRO A 223 15.48 15.54 16.76
N PHE A 224 15.28 14.24 17.00
CA PHE A 224 15.24 13.63 18.31
C PHE A 224 16.11 12.37 18.35
N GLU A 225 16.68 12.11 19.52
CA GLU A 225 17.45 10.90 19.81
C GLU A 225 16.49 9.70 19.76
N ILE A 226 16.81 8.69 18.94
CA ILE A 226 16.00 7.48 18.82
C ILE A 226 15.93 6.85 20.21
N PRO A 227 14.73 6.76 20.84
CA PRO A 227 14.61 6.32 22.22
C PRO A 227 15.01 4.85 22.31
N LEU A 228 16.27 4.61 22.66
CA LEU A 228 16.73 3.29 23.02
C LEU A 228 16.09 2.90 24.35
N PRO A 229 15.71 1.62 24.54
CA PRO A 229 15.25 1.17 25.84
C PRO A 229 16.31 1.52 26.90
N VAL A 230 15.89 2.29 27.91
CA VAL A 230 16.77 2.66 29.02
C VAL A 230 17.30 1.39 29.67
N SER A 231 18.60 1.33 29.91
CA SER A 231 19.21 0.19 30.56
C SER A 231 18.56 -0.05 31.93
N PRO A 232 18.22 -1.29 32.29
CA PRO A 232 17.70 -1.57 33.63
C PRO A 232 18.73 -1.14 34.69
N SER A 233 18.21 -0.73 35.86
CA SER A 233 19.03 -0.25 36.97
C SER A 233 20.09 -1.27 37.40
N SER A 234 21.22 -0.77 37.93
CA SER A 234 22.33 -1.58 38.45
C SER A 234 21.82 -2.76 39.31
N GLY A 235 21.96 -3.98 38.80
CA GLY A 235 21.52 -5.20 39.49
C GLY A 235 20.83 -6.23 38.61
N GLU A 236 20.27 -5.84 37.46
CA GLU A 236 19.72 -6.81 36.50
C GLU A 236 20.78 -7.20 35.48
N ALA A 237 21.19 -8.47 35.50
CA ALA A 237 22.18 -8.99 34.59
C ALA A 237 21.64 -8.98 33.15
N PHE A 238 22.36 -8.30 32.25
CA PHE A 238 22.21 -8.48 30.82
C PHE A 238 22.29 -9.98 30.47
N PRO A 239 21.45 -10.53 29.57
CA PRO A 239 21.98 -11.53 28.66
C PRO A 239 23.13 -10.82 27.93
N SER A 240 24.33 -11.40 27.94
CA SER A 240 25.61 -10.77 27.56
C SER A 240 25.76 -10.30 26.11
N GLY A 241 24.68 -9.93 25.42
CA GLY A 241 24.67 -9.29 24.11
C GLY A 241 24.15 -7.87 24.24
N GLY A 242 25.06 -6.88 24.21
CA GLY A 242 24.68 -5.55 23.73
C GLY A 242 24.14 -5.69 22.29
N MET A 243 23.30 -4.75 21.83
CA MET A 243 22.89 -4.72 20.43
C MET A 243 24.14 -4.81 19.53
N PRO A 244 24.23 -5.83 18.65
CA PRO A 244 25.46 -6.14 17.94
C PRO A 244 25.75 -5.12 16.84
N ASP A 245 27.03 -4.95 16.53
CA ASP A 245 27.45 -4.35 15.27
C ASP A 245 26.93 -5.21 14.11
N PHE A 246 26.48 -4.55 13.03
CA PHE A 246 25.86 -5.23 11.91
C PHE A 246 26.85 -5.33 10.75
N GLU A 247 27.28 -6.57 10.43
CA GLU A 247 28.13 -6.87 9.29
C GLU A 247 27.39 -7.74 8.27
N LEU A 248 27.25 -7.23 7.05
CA LEU A 248 26.83 -8.01 5.89
C LEU A 248 28.06 -8.47 5.12
N ASN A 249 28.31 -9.77 5.19
CA ASN A 249 29.45 -10.41 4.56
C ASN A 249 28.97 -11.64 3.77
N GLY A 250 28.84 -11.51 2.45
CA GLY A 250 28.49 -12.63 1.59
C GLY A 250 28.41 -12.23 0.12
N SER A 251 28.70 -13.17 -0.77
CA SER A 251 28.77 -12.94 -2.22
C SER A 251 27.42 -12.66 -2.90
N ALA A 252 26.32 -12.63 -2.14
CA ALA A 252 24.95 -12.28 -2.56
C ALA A 252 23.98 -12.23 -1.35
N THR A 253 24.34 -11.51 -0.28
CA THR A 253 23.42 -11.37 0.87
C THR A 253 22.46 -10.22 0.61
N THR A 254 21.17 -10.53 0.37
CA THR A 254 20.10 -9.54 0.24
C THR A 254 19.38 -9.37 1.57
N VAL A 255 19.46 -8.18 2.14
CA VAL A 255 18.60 -7.77 3.26
C VAL A 255 17.33 -7.15 2.69
N MET A 256 16.20 -7.70 3.09
CA MET A 256 14.87 -7.35 2.59
C MET A 256 14.17 -6.45 3.61
N GLY A 257 13.95 -5.18 3.26
CA GLY A 257 13.03 -4.29 3.97
C GLY A 257 11.61 -4.45 3.45
N SER A 258 10.62 -4.38 4.36
CA SER A 258 9.19 -4.29 4.04
C SER A 258 8.79 -2.92 3.52
#